data_AF-A0A133Z0D4-F1
#
_entry.id   AF-A0A133Z0D4-F1
#
_cell.length_a   1.000
_cell.length_b   1.000
_cell.length_c   1.000
_cell.angle_alpha   90.00
_cell.angle_beta   90.00
_cell.angle_gamma   90.00
#
_symmetry.space_group_name_H-M   'P 1'
#
loop_
_entity.id
_entity.type
_entity.pdbx_description
1 polymer ?
#
loop_
_entity_poly.entity_id
_entity_poly.type
_entity_poly.pdbx_seq_one_letter_code
_entity_poly.pdbx_strand_id
1 'polypeptide(L)'
;MNNTVSKANESRVSSTGALYNGVDAVGVDAADAGVADAKTCAADAGITGAAATGEAGTANLPADQEIHVRVTIDGHVLDVPSTSTIVDAAERAGISISTLCYLKKLNAIGSCRICSVEVAFVRDDTSTNAQPEGVQASVPQLDELFAHAQLMPACNTKVQNGMHIRTQSARLQRYRQQLLRLLLRTYRPNPQRFAHDFVPNEFEQLCMREGIDISYLFPEQVERGGVQVCASGQPELTTKQDKPASEQSEPAKSSHEAACVLPFEQDAHPHAHHQASAKRQPCIDTSPFLSFDPNICIRCQRCVAACNEGAGNHILGTQHHGTRTSILAPFGSDWNTNTCESCGCCSAACPTGAISEKATLSYAHTKLKKVRTTCPHCGVGCQFNLIVKNGRIVDTEVVSGPSNQGFLCIKGRSASFNFVHSADRLSTPLIKDKATNTFRSATWDEALNYVAARLGSIRDEYGGDAIASFACSRSTNEDVYMMQKMTRTVFHTNNVDSCARV
;
A
#
# COMPACT_ATOMS: atom_id res chain seq x y z
N MET A 1 38.59 -39.28 41.44
CA MET A 1 39.35 -38.03 41.58
C MET A 1 38.40 -37.01 42.19
N ASN A 2 38.57 -36.80 43.49
CA ASN A 2 37.79 -35.90 44.35
C ASN A 2 38.24 -34.45 44.19
N ASN A 3 37.30 -33.51 44.33
CA ASN A 3 37.39 -32.20 45.02
C ASN A 3 36.30 -31.27 44.45
N THR A 4 35.56 -30.45 45.17
CA THR A 4 35.23 -30.30 46.59
C THR A 4 34.06 -29.29 46.58
N VAL A 5 33.13 -29.42 47.53
CA VAL A 5 32.03 -28.47 47.76
C VAL A 5 32.54 -27.26 48.55
N SER A 6 32.13 -26.04 48.21
CA SER A 6 31.82 -25.00 49.20
C SER A 6 30.84 -23.94 48.65
N LYS A 7 29.96 -23.47 49.54
CA LYS A 7 28.83 -22.55 49.32
C LYS A 7 29.26 -21.07 49.35
N ALA A 8 28.53 -20.22 48.63
CA ALA A 8 28.23 -18.79 48.88
C ALA A 8 27.58 -18.21 47.60
N ASN A 9 26.74 -17.18 47.56
CA ASN A 9 25.86 -16.48 48.47
C ASN A 9 24.87 -15.67 47.56
N GLU A 10 23.88 -15.04 48.17
CA GLU A 10 22.80 -14.20 47.66
C GLU A 10 23.06 -13.17 46.55
N SER A 11 21.94 -12.69 45.98
CA SER A 11 21.69 -11.46 45.20
C SER A 11 21.69 -11.58 43.66
N ARG A 12 20.47 -11.71 43.11
CA ARG A 12 20.15 -11.44 41.70
C ARG A 12 19.55 -10.03 41.61
N VAL A 13 20.36 -9.06 41.20
CA VAL A 13 19.92 -7.75 40.70
C VAL A 13 20.52 -7.55 39.31
N SER A 14 19.67 -7.03 38.45
CA SER A 14 19.76 -6.77 37.01
C SER A 14 21.06 -6.12 36.52
N SER A 15 21.62 -6.66 35.44
CA SER A 15 22.65 -6.01 34.61
C SER A 15 22.32 -6.14 33.12
N THR A 16 21.71 -5.09 32.54
CA THR A 16 21.92 -4.70 31.14
C THR A 16 21.67 -3.21 31.03
N GLY A 17 22.73 -2.44 31.30
CA GLY A 17 22.83 -1.00 31.08
C GLY A 17 24.28 -0.67 30.75
N ALA A 18 24.60 -0.68 29.46
CA ALA A 18 25.80 -0.14 28.80
C ALA A 18 25.57 -0.45 27.32
N LEU A 19 25.44 0.52 26.41
CA LEU A 19 26.55 1.27 25.83
C LEU A 19 25.96 2.50 25.13
N TYR A 20 26.28 3.72 25.58
CA TYR A 20 26.44 4.92 24.74
C TYR A 20 26.97 6.05 25.64
N ASN A 21 28.28 6.26 25.59
CA ASN A 21 29.08 7.43 26.01
C ASN A 21 30.49 7.08 25.50
N GLY A 22 31.29 7.89 24.82
CA GLY A 22 31.25 9.24 24.29
C GLY A 22 32.60 9.43 23.58
N VAL A 23 32.71 10.34 22.62
CA VAL A 23 34.01 10.87 22.16
C VAL A 23 33.89 12.37 21.99
N ASP A 24 34.39 13.02 23.04
CA ASP A 24 35.03 14.33 23.19
C ASP A 24 34.87 15.42 22.12
N ALA A 25 34.40 16.56 22.62
CA ALA A 25 34.59 17.86 22.02
C ALA A 25 36.06 18.32 22.19
N VAL A 26 36.68 18.74 21.09
CA VAL A 26 37.88 19.59 21.10
C VAL A 26 37.50 20.90 20.42
N GLY A 27 37.64 22.00 21.17
CA GLY A 27 37.37 23.35 20.69
C GLY A 27 38.43 23.84 19.72
N VAL A 28 38.01 24.72 18.80
CA VAL A 28 38.88 25.67 18.10
C VAL A 28 38.09 26.95 17.88
N ASP A 29 38.77 28.06 18.18
CA ASP A 29 38.26 29.40 18.44
C ASP A 29 37.55 30.08 17.26
N ALA A 30 36.72 31.05 17.64
CA ALA A 30 36.11 32.04 16.78
C ALA A 30 37.13 33.06 16.26
N ALA A 31 37.11 33.33 14.95
CA ALA A 31 37.62 34.56 14.37
C ALA A 31 36.78 34.93 13.13
N ASP A 32 36.40 36.22 13.09
CA ASP A 32 35.63 36.93 12.08
C ASP A 32 36.00 36.62 10.62
N ALA A 33 34.97 36.53 9.76
CA ALA A 33 35.02 37.07 8.40
C ALA A 33 33.62 37.16 7.76
N GLY A 34 33.10 38.39 7.68
CA GLY A 34 32.58 38.97 6.44
C GLY A 34 31.36 38.35 5.76
N VAL A 35 30.22 39.02 5.92
CA VAL A 35 29.09 39.00 4.99
C VAL A 35 29.57 39.33 3.57
N ALA A 36 29.27 38.47 2.59
CA ALA A 36 29.35 38.81 1.17
C ALA A 36 28.22 38.16 0.36
N ASP A 37 27.65 39.00 -0.49
CA ASP A 37 26.40 38.94 -1.22
C ASP A 37 26.36 37.84 -2.29
N ALA A 38 25.20 37.21 -2.46
CA ALA A 38 24.97 36.18 -3.47
C ALA A 38 24.53 36.84 -4.79
N LYS A 39 25.50 37.19 -5.64
CA LYS A 39 25.29 37.45 -7.08
C LYS A 39 26.59 37.31 -7.86
N THR A 40 26.48 36.76 -9.07
CA THR A 40 27.48 36.58 -10.14
C THR A 40 28.40 35.36 -10.03
N CYS A 41 28.13 34.34 -10.85
CA CYS A 41 28.92 34.10 -12.08
C CYS A 41 28.41 32.85 -12.81
N ALA A 42 27.77 33.09 -13.95
CA ALA A 42 27.78 32.17 -15.07
C ALA A 42 29.03 32.50 -15.91
N ALA A 43 29.87 31.50 -16.21
CA ALA A 43 30.61 31.37 -17.47
C ALA A 43 31.59 30.18 -17.42
N ASP A 44 31.45 29.32 -18.43
CA ASP A 44 32.47 28.51 -19.11
C ASP A 44 33.46 27.64 -18.34
N ALA A 45 33.25 26.33 -18.46
CA ALA A 45 34.28 25.42 -18.97
C ALA A 45 33.61 24.21 -19.66
N GLY A 46 33.63 24.21 -20.99
CA GLY A 46 33.16 23.10 -21.80
C GLY A 46 34.15 21.93 -21.82
N ILE A 47 33.63 20.72 -21.69
CA ILE A 47 34.20 19.51 -22.29
C ILE A 47 33.07 18.71 -22.92
N THR A 48 33.25 18.45 -24.21
CA THR A 48 32.41 17.80 -25.19
C THR A 48 32.32 16.27 -24.99
N GLY A 49 31.15 15.67 -25.26
CA GLY A 49 31.11 14.27 -25.75
C GLY A 49 29.87 13.41 -25.42
N ALA A 50 28.93 13.39 -26.37
CA ALA A 50 28.05 12.26 -26.74
C ALA A 50 26.86 11.84 -25.83
N ALA A 51 25.76 12.57 -26.01
CA ALA A 51 24.41 12.10 -26.34
C ALA A 51 23.95 10.67 -25.95
N ALA A 52 22.98 10.64 -25.02
CA ALA A 52 21.84 9.72 -25.08
C ALA A 52 20.58 10.52 -24.69
N THR A 53 19.98 11.19 -25.68
CA THR A 53 18.71 11.90 -25.54
C THR A 53 17.55 10.94 -25.68
N GLY A 54 16.63 10.97 -24.70
CA GLY A 54 15.40 10.20 -24.71
C GLY A 54 14.56 10.44 -23.46
N GLU A 55 14.55 11.67 -22.94
CA GLU A 55 13.64 12.08 -21.87
C GLU A 55 12.25 12.38 -22.46
N ALA A 56 11.23 11.61 -22.06
CA ALA A 56 9.84 12.04 -22.16
C ALA A 56 9.44 12.66 -20.80
N GLY A 57 9.98 13.86 -20.53
CA GLY A 57 9.46 14.73 -19.48
C GLY A 57 8.10 15.28 -19.90
N THR A 58 7.09 15.11 -19.05
CA THR A 58 5.78 15.75 -19.21
C THR A 58 5.93 17.25 -18.99
N ALA A 59 6.33 17.96 -20.04
CA ALA A 59 6.18 19.41 -20.11
C ALA A 59 4.69 19.75 -20.13
N ASN A 60 4.30 20.65 -19.24
CA ASN A 60 2.96 21.20 -19.13
C ASN A 60 2.65 21.98 -20.43
N LEU A 61 1.87 21.38 -21.33
CA LEU A 61 1.34 22.05 -22.51
C LEU A 61 0.32 23.13 -22.06
N PRO A 62 0.20 24.25 -22.78
CA PRO A 62 -0.86 25.23 -22.53
C PRO A 62 -2.24 24.56 -22.66
N ALA A 63 -3.25 25.09 -21.98
CA ALA A 63 -4.62 24.57 -22.00
C ALA A 63 -5.34 24.90 -23.33
N ASP A 64 -4.78 24.48 -24.46
CA ASP A 64 -5.36 24.64 -25.80
C ASP A 64 -5.98 23.33 -26.31
N GLN A 65 -7.31 23.27 -26.24
CA GLN A 65 -8.19 22.30 -26.90
C GLN A 65 -7.81 20.82 -26.73
N GLU A 66 -8.19 20.23 -25.58
CA GLU A 66 -8.23 18.77 -25.45
C GLU A 66 -9.13 18.19 -26.55
N ILE A 67 -8.55 17.41 -27.47
CA ILE A 67 -9.33 16.74 -28.52
C ILE A 67 -10.10 15.60 -27.87
N HIS A 68 -11.42 15.73 -27.94
CA HIS A 68 -12.40 14.82 -27.38
C HIS A 68 -12.85 13.80 -28.44
N VAL A 69 -13.03 12.54 -28.04
CA VAL A 69 -13.48 11.45 -28.91
C VAL A 69 -14.69 10.76 -28.32
N ARG A 70 -15.62 10.37 -29.20
CA ARG A 70 -16.82 9.63 -28.82
C ARG A 70 -16.55 8.13 -28.86
N VAL A 71 -16.77 7.46 -27.74
CA VAL A 71 -16.63 6.00 -27.60
C VAL A 71 -17.87 5.41 -26.94
N THR A 72 -18.15 4.14 -27.24
CA THR A 72 -19.24 3.40 -26.60
C THR A 72 -18.66 2.24 -25.80
N ILE A 73 -18.92 2.17 -24.49
CA ILE A 73 -18.45 1.09 -23.61
C ILE A 73 -19.67 0.42 -22.96
N ASP A 74 -19.90 -0.86 -23.27
CA ASP A 74 -21.06 -1.64 -22.79
C ASP A 74 -22.40 -0.90 -22.96
N GLY A 75 -22.55 -0.19 -24.08
CA GLY A 75 -23.75 0.61 -24.39
C GLY A 75 -23.73 2.05 -23.87
N HIS A 76 -22.77 2.42 -23.01
CA HIS A 76 -22.61 3.79 -22.53
C HIS A 76 -21.79 4.62 -23.54
N VAL A 77 -22.43 5.62 -24.15
CA VAL A 77 -21.76 6.60 -25.01
C VAL A 77 -21.08 7.65 -24.14
N LEU A 78 -19.77 7.81 -24.32
CA LEU A 78 -18.93 8.72 -23.56
C LEU A 78 -18.19 9.67 -24.49
N ASP A 79 -18.01 10.89 -24.02
CA ASP A 79 -17.11 11.85 -24.61
C ASP A 79 -15.90 12.03 -23.67
N VAL A 80 -14.71 11.67 -24.14
CA VAL A 80 -13.49 11.61 -23.33
C VAL A 80 -12.29 12.18 -24.07
N PRO A 81 -11.29 12.72 -23.35
CA PRO A 81 -10.04 13.15 -23.98
C PRO A 81 -9.39 11.99 -24.74
N SER A 82 -8.96 12.24 -25.97
CA SER A 82 -8.26 11.27 -26.84
C SER A 82 -6.97 10.70 -26.23
N THR A 83 -6.40 11.40 -25.24
CA THR A 83 -5.24 10.96 -24.45
C THR A 83 -5.60 9.86 -23.43
N SER A 84 -6.88 9.61 -23.16
CA SER A 84 -7.35 8.62 -22.19
C SER A 84 -7.09 7.19 -22.68
N THR A 85 -6.86 6.26 -21.75
CA THR A 85 -6.90 4.82 -22.06
C THR A 85 -8.33 4.30 -21.98
N ILE A 86 -8.58 3.09 -22.49
CA ILE A 86 -9.89 2.43 -22.33
C ILE A 86 -10.23 2.23 -20.85
N VAL A 87 -9.24 1.94 -19.98
CA VAL A 87 -9.47 1.83 -18.53
C VAL A 87 -9.95 3.18 -17.96
N ASP A 88 -9.29 4.28 -18.32
CA ASP A 88 -9.69 5.62 -17.85
C ASP A 88 -11.11 5.99 -18.31
N ALA A 89 -11.47 5.63 -19.54
CA ALA A 89 -12.80 5.87 -20.07
C ALA A 89 -13.87 4.99 -19.40
N ALA A 90 -13.58 3.70 -19.16
CA ALA A 90 -14.48 2.78 -18.48
C ALA A 90 -14.76 3.23 -17.02
N GLU A 91 -13.73 3.69 -16.30
CA GLU A 91 -13.88 4.24 -14.96
C GLU A 91 -14.82 5.46 -14.92
N ARG A 92 -14.80 6.32 -15.95
CA ARG A 92 -15.73 7.47 -16.05
C ARG A 92 -17.19 7.04 -16.24
N ALA A 93 -17.43 5.88 -16.86
CA ALA A 93 -18.76 5.25 -16.93
C ALA A 93 -19.13 4.44 -15.67
N GLY A 94 -18.25 4.36 -14.67
CA GLY A 94 -18.46 3.49 -13.52
C GLY A 94 -18.29 2.00 -13.82
N ILE A 95 -17.69 1.66 -14.97
CA ILE A 95 -17.44 0.28 -15.39
C ILE A 95 -16.03 -0.13 -14.94
N SER A 96 -15.96 -1.15 -14.08
CA SER A 96 -14.68 -1.67 -13.58
C SER A 96 -14.11 -2.74 -14.49
N ILE A 97 -12.94 -2.49 -15.07
CA ILE A 97 -12.16 -3.50 -15.82
C ILE A 97 -11.11 -4.13 -14.88
N SER A 98 -11.09 -5.46 -14.81
CA SER A 98 -10.09 -6.20 -14.02
C SER A 98 -8.65 -5.87 -14.47
N THR A 99 -7.78 -5.55 -13.53
CA THR A 99 -6.35 -5.31 -13.76
C THR A 99 -5.49 -6.03 -12.72
N LEU A 100 -4.27 -6.44 -13.09
CA LEU A 100 -3.26 -6.92 -12.11
C LEU A 100 -1.92 -6.19 -12.21
N CYS A 101 -1.46 -5.86 -13.42
CA CYS A 101 -0.17 -5.19 -13.63
C CYS A 101 -0.26 -3.67 -13.73
N TYR A 102 -1.48 -3.14 -13.96
CA TYR A 102 -1.73 -1.71 -14.09
C TYR A 102 -1.76 -1.06 -12.71
N LEU A 103 -1.00 0.02 -12.57
CA LEU A 103 -1.05 0.98 -11.49
C LEU A 103 -1.42 2.32 -12.08
N LYS A 104 -2.58 2.82 -11.68
CA LYS A 104 -3.10 4.11 -12.13
C LYS A 104 -2.04 5.21 -11.97
N LYS A 105 -1.83 5.98 -13.05
CA LYS A 105 -0.84 7.07 -13.18
C LYS A 105 0.64 6.69 -13.11
N LEU A 106 0.98 5.41 -12.90
CA LEU A 106 2.37 4.97 -12.84
C LEU A 106 2.75 4.19 -14.09
N ASN A 107 2.01 3.11 -14.40
CA ASN A 107 2.41 2.22 -15.47
C ASN A 107 1.25 1.67 -16.30
N ALA A 108 1.57 1.35 -17.56
CA ALA A 108 0.66 0.73 -18.52
C ALA A 108 1.37 -0.42 -19.25
N ILE A 109 2.05 -1.30 -18.50
CA ILE A 109 2.94 -2.34 -19.03
C ILE A 109 2.20 -3.35 -19.93
N GLY A 110 0.94 -3.65 -19.60
CA GLY A 110 0.15 -4.65 -20.33
C GLY A 110 0.69 -6.09 -20.21
N SER A 111 1.47 -6.39 -19.16
CA SER A 111 2.09 -7.71 -18.98
C SER A 111 1.09 -8.81 -18.60
N CYS A 112 0.08 -8.49 -17.78
CA CYS A 112 -0.86 -9.50 -17.27
C CYS A 112 -1.98 -9.89 -18.25
N ARG A 113 -2.31 -9.01 -19.22
CA ARG A 113 -3.41 -9.18 -20.20
C ARG A 113 -4.81 -9.42 -19.63
N ILE A 114 -5.01 -9.32 -18.31
CA ILE A 114 -6.32 -9.46 -17.66
C ILE A 114 -7.30 -8.35 -18.08
N CYS A 115 -6.79 -7.15 -18.33
CA CYS A 115 -7.59 -5.99 -18.76
C CYS A 115 -8.02 -6.06 -20.23
N SER A 116 -7.86 -7.19 -20.91
CA SER A 116 -8.33 -7.33 -22.28
C SER A 116 -9.84 -7.11 -22.36
N VAL A 117 -10.23 -6.41 -23.41
CA VAL A 117 -11.62 -6.10 -23.81
C VAL A 117 -11.79 -6.41 -25.28
N GLU A 118 -13.04 -6.59 -25.70
CA GLU A 118 -13.36 -6.71 -27.12
C GLU A 118 -13.61 -5.31 -27.68
N VAL A 119 -12.93 -4.99 -28.78
CA VAL A 119 -13.05 -3.71 -29.46
C VAL A 119 -13.47 -3.96 -30.91
N ALA A 120 -14.56 -3.31 -31.30
CA ALA A 120 -15.03 -3.20 -32.67
C ALA A 120 -15.00 -1.73 -33.09
N PHE A 121 -14.82 -1.49 -34.38
CA PHE A 121 -14.88 -0.16 -34.96
C PHE A 121 -16.08 -0.09 -35.90
N VAL A 122 -16.90 0.94 -35.71
CA VAL A 122 -17.89 1.32 -36.71
C VAL A 122 -17.23 2.39 -37.57
N ARG A 123 -17.19 2.17 -38.89
CA ARG A 123 -16.74 3.21 -39.83
C ARG A 123 -17.85 4.25 -39.90
N ASP A 124 -17.52 5.51 -39.59
CA ASP A 124 -18.34 6.63 -40.02
C ASP A 124 -18.13 6.78 -41.53
N ASP A 125 -19.06 6.29 -42.34
CA ASP A 125 -18.98 6.36 -43.81
C ASP A 125 -19.19 7.79 -44.36
N THR A 126 -19.19 8.82 -43.51
CA THR A 126 -19.48 10.21 -43.91
C THR A 126 -18.21 11.02 -44.14
N SER A 127 -17.60 10.86 -45.32
CA SER A 127 -16.72 11.87 -45.93
C SER A 127 -17.51 13.02 -46.58
N THR A 128 -18.74 13.27 -46.15
CA THR A 128 -19.55 14.40 -46.62
C THR A 128 -19.97 15.22 -45.41
N ASN A 129 -19.73 16.52 -45.52
CA ASN A 129 -19.98 17.54 -44.51
C ASN A 129 -21.51 17.79 -44.37
N ALA A 130 -22.27 16.73 -44.10
CA ALA A 130 -23.72 16.77 -43.94
C ALA A 130 -24.06 16.16 -42.58
N GLN A 131 -24.49 17.00 -41.65
CA GLN A 131 -25.24 16.56 -40.48
C GLN A 131 -26.54 15.90 -40.96
N PRO A 132 -26.83 14.63 -40.65
CA PRO A 132 -28.16 14.11 -40.82
C PRO A 132 -28.92 14.40 -39.52
N GLU A 133 -29.76 15.43 -39.55
CA GLU A 133 -30.90 15.48 -38.62
C GLU A 133 -31.80 14.27 -38.90
N GLY A 134 -31.99 13.42 -37.88
CA GLY A 134 -33.14 12.51 -37.83
C GLY A 134 -32.99 11.09 -38.39
N VAL A 135 -31.79 10.59 -38.68
CA VAL A 135 -31.61 9.14 -38.95
C VAL A 135 -30.97 8.48 -37.75
N GLN A 136 -31.77 7.79 -36.93
CA GLN A 136 -31.25 6.76 -36.04
C GLN A 136 -30.66 5.67 -36.94
N ALA A 137 -29.35 5.75 -37.20
CA ALA A 137 -28.63 4.65 -37.80
C ALA A 137 -28.92 3.42 -36.94
N SER A 138 -29.63 2.44 -37.51
CA SER A 138 -29.87 1.17 -36.86
C SER A 138 -28.50 0.56 -36.59
N VAL A 139 -28.06 0.61 -35.34
CA VAL A 139 -26.86 -0.08 -34.87
C VAL A 139 -26.99 -1.52 -35.39
N PRO A 140 -26.02 -2.04 -36.18
CA PRO A 140 -26.01 -3.46 -36.52
C PRO A 140 -26.24 -4.24 -35.23
N GLN A 141 -27.01 -5.34 -35.24
CA GLN A 141 -27.21 -6.13 -34.03
C GLN A 141 -25.85 -6.27 -33.33
N LEU A 142 -25.74 -5.81 -32.08
CA LEU A 142 -24.45 -5.64 -31.39
C LEU A 142 -23.56 -6.89 -31.54
N ASP A 143 -24.17 -8.07 -31.59
CA ASP A 143 -23.49 -9.35 -31.77
C ASP A 143 -22.78 -9.51 -33.13
N GLU A 144 -23.32 -8.98 -34.23
CA GLU A 144 -22.65 -8.97 -35.53
C GLU A 144 -21.42 -8.04 -35.51
N LEU A 145 -21.54 -6.89 -34.85
CA LEU A 145 -20.45 -5.93 -34.71
C LEU A 145 -19.26 -6.55 -33.96
N PHE A 146 -19.53 -7.35 -32.93
CA PHE A 146 -18.49 -8.00 -32.12
C PHE A 146 -18.05 -9.38 -32.65
N ALA A 147 -18.65 -9.90 -33.73
CA ALA A 147 -18.26 -11.20 -34.32
C ALA A 147 -16.78 -11.22 -34.76
N HIS A 148 -16.28 -10.07 -35.21
CA HIS A 148 -14.88 -9.88 -35.62
C HIS A 148 -14.09 -8.95 -34.68
N ALA A 149 -14.58 -8.72 -33.47
CA ALA A 149 -13.91 -7.83 -32.53
C ALA A 149 -12.52 -8.33 -32.14
N GLN A 150 -11.60 -7.38 -32.05
CA GLN A 150 -10.23 -7.61 -31.62
C GLN A 150 -10.14 -7.60 -30.09
N LEU A 151 -9.32 -8.48 -29.52
CA LEU A 151 -9.00 -8.43 -28.10
C LEU A 151 -7.84 -7.46 -27.88
N MET A 152 -8.13 -6.33 -27.24
CA MET A 152 -7.14 -5.30 -26.97
C MET A 152 -6.95 -5.10 -25.47
N PRO A 153 -5.70 -4.90 -24.99
CA PRO A 153 -5.43 -4.54 -23.59
C PRO A 153 -5.95 -3.14 -23.27
N ALA A 154 -6.95 -3.02 -22.38
CA ALA A 154 -7.56 -1.73 -22.08
C ALA A 154 -6.58 -0.74 -21.40
N CYS A 155 -5.57 -1.23 -20.66
CA CYS A 155 -4.70 -0.39 -19.84
C CYS A 155 -3.70 0.45 -20.62
N ASN A 156 -3.41 0.11 -21.88
CA ASN A 156 -2.47 0.85 -22.73
C ASN A 156 -3.02 1.16 -24.13
N THR A 157 -4.26 0.75 -24.42
CA THR A 157 -4.95 1.15 -25.66
C THR A 157 -5.61 2.50 -25.44
N LYS A 158 -5.30 3.47 -26.30
CA LYS A 158 -5.93 4.79 -26.32
C LYS A 158 -7.30 4.71 -26.96
N VAL A 159 -8.22 5.53 -26.47
CA VAL A 159 -9.56 5.65 -27.05
C VAL A 159 -9.51 6.39 -28.40
N GLN A 160 -10.37 5.99 -29.33
CA GLN A 160 -10.49 6.60 -30.66
C GLN A 160 -11.97 6.72 -31.03
N ASN A 161 -12.30 7.69 -31.88
CA ASN A 161 -13.67 7.89 -32.34
C ASN A 161 -14.20 6.62 -33.03
N GLY A 162 -15.46 6.27 -32.78
CA GLY A 162 -16.09 5.08 -33.37
C GLY A 162 -15.68 3.75 -32.73
N MET A 163 -14.92 3.76 -31.62
CA MET A 163 -14.67 2.56 -30.82
C MET A 163 -15.94 2.12 -30.08
N HIS A 164 -16.33 0.86 -30.31
CA HIS A 164 -17.30 0.12 -29.51
C HIS A 164 -16.58 -0.94 -28.71
N ILE A 165 -16.71 -0.86 -27.39
CA ILE A 165 -15.95 -1.67 -26.44
C ILE A 165 -16.93 -2.50 -25.63
N ARG A 166 -16.66 -3.81 -25.55
CA ARG A 166 -17.36 -4.75 -24.69
C ARG A 166 -16.41 -5.26 -23.62
N THR A 167 -16.75 -5.04 -22.35
CA THR A 167 -15.86 -5.40 -21.21
C THR A 167 -16.16 -6.77 -20.62
N GLN A 168 -17.34 -7.33 -20.93
CA GLN A 168 -17.79 -8.65 -20.49
C GLN A 168 -18.39 -9.45 -21.65
N SER A 169 -17.91 -10.68 -21.83
CA SER A 169 -18.44 -11.65 -22.80
C SER A 169 -17.99 -13.06 -22.39
N ALA A 170 -18.66 -14.11 -22.89
CA ALA A 170 -18.23 -15.49 -22.65
C ALA A 170 -16.83 -15.79 -23.23
N ARG A 171 -16.41 -15.04 -24.27
CA ARG A 171 -15.06 -15.14 -24.85
C ARG A 171 -14.02 -14.47 -23.95
N LEU A 172 -14.33 -13.29 -23.40
CA LEU A 172 -13.47 -12.58 -22.46
C LEU A 172 -13.29 -13.34 -21.14
N GLN A 173 -14.37 -13.90 -20.60
CA GLN A 173 -14.31 -14.71 -19.38
C GLN A 173 -13.40 -15.93 -19.56
N ARG A 174 -13.57 -16.68 -20.67
CA ARG A 174 -12.69 -17.80 -21.01
C ARG A 174 -11.23 -17.37 -21.16
N TYR A 175 -10.98 -16.25 -21.83
CA TYR A 175 -9.64 -15.70 -22.01
C TYR A 175 -8.98 -15.33 -20.66
N ARG A 176 -9.70 -14.61 -19.79
CA ARG A 176 -9.22 -14.24 -18.45
C ARG A 176 -8.95 -15.48 -17.59
N GLN A 177 -9.84 -16.46 -17.60
CA GLN A 177 -9.66 -17.71 -16.87
C GLN A 177 -8.41 -18.48 -17.32
N GLN A 178 -8.14 -18.55 -18.62
CA GLN A 178 -6.93 -19.19 -19.15
C GLN A 178 -5.66 -18.47 -18.69
N LEU A 179 -5.63 -17.13 -18.73
CA LEU A 179 -4.49 -16.34 -18.25
C LEU A 179 -4.24 -16.54 -16.74
N LEU A 180 -5.29 -16.52 -15.93
CA LEU A 180 -5.19 -16.74 -14.49
C LEU A 180 -4.70 -18.15 -14.17
N ARG A 181 -5.19 -19.19 -14.87
CA ARG A 181 -4.68 -20.57 -14.74
C ARG A 181 -3.19 -20.67 -15.09
N LEU A 182 -2.70 -19.92 -16.09
CA LEU A 182 -1.27 -19.85 -16.40
C LEU A 182 -0.45 -19.20 -15.27
N LEU A 183 -0.95 -18.13 -14.66
CA LEU A 183 -0.30 -17.50 -13.51
C LEU A 183 -0.26 -18.44 -12.30
N LEU A 184 -1.38 -19.11 -12.02
CA LEU A 184 -1.54 -20.08 -10.92
C LEU A 184 -0.55 -21.24 -11.01
N ARG A 185 -0.10 -21.64 -12.20
CA ARG A 185 0.88 -22.72 -12.38
C ARG A 185 2.21 -22.47 -11.64
N THR A 186 2.58 -21.20 -11.47
CA THR A 186 3.82 -20.79 -10.80
C THR A 186 3.59 -20.19 -9.41
N TYR A 187 2.33 -19.90 -9.08
CA TYR A 187 1.94 -19.28 -7.82
C TYR A 187 1.85 -20.33 -6.72
N ARG A 188 2.69 -20.20 -5.70
CA ARG A 188 2.84 -21.18 -4.62
C ARG A 188 2.80 -20.50 -3.26
N PRO A 189 1.58 -20.21 -2.74
CA PRO A 189 1.45 -19.62 -1.42
C PRO A 189 2.06 -20.54 -0.35
N ASN A 190 2.60 -19.96 0.71
CA ASN A 190 2.96 -20.73 1.88
C ASN A 190 1.65 -21.20 2.55
N PRO A 191 1.44 -22.50 2.80
CA PRO A 191 0.26 -22.97 3.55
C PRO A 191 0.12 -22.27 4.91
N GLN A 192 1.25 -21.95 5.54
CA GLN A 192 1.32 -21.24 6.82
C GLN A 192 1.16 -19.72 6.70
N ARG A 193 1.00 -19.16 5.49
CA ARG A 193 0.65 -17.74 5.28
C ARG A 193 -0.61 -17.36 6.08
N PHE A 194 -1.46 -18.35 6.37
CA PHE A 194 -2.72 -18.21 7.09
C PHE A 194 -2.67 -18.84 8.49
N ALA A 195 -1.51 -18.82 9.16
CA ALA A 195 -1.40 -19.29 10.55
C ALA A 195 -2.43 -18.62 11.48
N HIS A 196 -2.93 -17.44 11.08
CA HIS A 196 -3.87 -16.67 11.86
C HIS A 196 -5.28 -16.54 11.26
N ASP A 197 -5.48 -16.32 9.95
CA ASP A 197 -6.79 -16.31 9.24
C ASP A 197 -6.63 -16.28 7.71
N PHE A 198 -7.59 -16.81 6.93
CA PHE A 198 -7.59 -16.70 5.46
C PHE A 198 -8.18 -15.35 5.00
N VAL A 199 -7.33 -14.49 4.43
CA VAL A 199 -7.75 -13.29 3.70
C VAL A 199 -7.11 -13.33 2.32
N PRO A 200 -7.90 -13.46 1.24
CA PRO A 200 -7.35 -13.56 -0.10
C PRO A 200 -6.73 -12.23 -0.53
N ASN A 201 -5.57 -12.29 -1.17
CA ASN A 201 -4.96 -11.10 -1.78
C ASN A 201 -5.64 -10.71 -3.09
N GLU A 202 -5.25 -9.59 -3.70
CA GLU A 202 -5.87 -9.05 -4.92
C GLU A 202 -5.89 -10.08 -6.07
N PHE A 203 -4.81 -10.84 -6.25
CA PHE A 203 -4.74 -11.89 -7.28
C PHE A 203 -5.67 -13.07 -6.98
N GLU A 204 -5.73 -13.51 -5.73
CA GLU A 204 -6.61 -14.60 -5.28
C GLU A 204 -8.09 -14.20 -5.38
N GLN A 205 -8.43 -12.98 -4.96
CA GLN A 205 -9.77 -12.41 -5.11
C GLN A 205 -10.20 -12.34 -6.57
N LEU A 206 -9.29 -11.95 -7.46
CA LEU A 206 -9.57 -11.95 -8.90
C LEU A 206 -9.81 -13.36 -9.43
N CYS A 207 -9.02 -14.36 -9.02
CA CYS A 207 -9.26 -15.74 -9.41
C CYS A 207 -10.66 -16.21 -9.00
N MET A 208 -11.05 -15.94 -7.74
CA MET A 208 -12.38 -16.26 -7.23
C MET A 208 -13.49 -15.54 -8.01
N ARG A 209 -13.32 -14.25 -8.29
CA ARG A 209 -14.29 -13.45 -9.06
C ARG A 209 -14.50 -13.96 -10.49
N GLU A 210 -13.44 -14.47 -11.12
CA GLU A 210 -13.51 -15.05 -12.47
C GLU A 210 -13.96 -16.53 -12.45
N GLY A 211 -14.37 -17.07 -11.31
CA GLY A 211 -14.92 -18.43 -11.15
C GLY A 211 -13.86 -19.53 -11.12
N ILE A 212 -12.61 -19.22 -10.74
CA ILE A 212 -11.56 -20.22 -10.57
C ILE A 212 -11.53 -20.65 -9.10
N ASP A 213 -11.76 -21.94 -8.86
CA ASP A 213 -11.54 -22.54 -7.55
C ASP A 213 -10.04 -22.54 -7.21
N ILE A 214 -9.70 -21.93 -6.08
CA ILE A 214 -8.32 -21.87 -5.55
C ILE A 214 -8.18 -22.57 -4.19
N SER A 215 -9.21 -23.30 -3.74
CA SER A 215 -9.21 -24.02 -2.47
C SER A 215 -8.08 -25.06 -2.38
N TYR A 216 -7.71 -25.68 -3.51
CA TYR A 216 -6.62 -26.64 -3.62
C TYR A 216 -5.24 -26.06 -3.28
N LEU A 217 -5.06 -24.74 -3.31
CA LEU A 217 -3.82 -24.09 -2.86
C LEU A 217 -3.67 -24.10 -1.34
N PHE A 218 -4.76 -24.40 -0.61
CA PHE A 218 -4.87 -24.31 0.85
C PHE A 218 -5.52 -25.56 1.45
N PRO A 219 -4.95 -26.77 1.23
CA PRO A 219 -5.58 -28.03 1.63
C PRO A 219 -5.90 -28.10 3.13
N GLU A 220 -5.01 -27.58 3.99
CA GLU A 220 -5.20 -27.55 5.45
C GLU A 220 -6.39 -26.67 5.93
N GLN A 221 -6.88 -25.75 5.09
CA GLN A 221 -7.99 -24.84 5.43
C GLN A 221 -9.36 -25.43 5.07
N VAL A 222 -9.42 -26.27 4.03
CA VAL A 222 -10.63 -27.03 3.68
C VAL A 222 -11.02 -27.96 4.83
N GLU A 223 -10.02 -28.60 5.46
CA GLU A 223 -10.21 -29.47 6.63
C GLU A 223 -10.67 -28.71 7.90
N ARG A 224 -10.35 -27.42 8.01
CA ARG A 224 -10.75 -26.56 9.15
C ARG A 224 -12.08 -25.81 8.92
N GLY A 225 -12.76 -26.05 7.80
CA GLY A 225 -14.04 -25.41 7.45
C GLY A 225 -13.91 -23.93 7.04
N GLY A 226 -12.72 -23.48 6.62
CA GLY A 226 -12.41 -22.07 6.34
C GLY A 226 -12.68 -21.59 4.91
N VAL A 227 -13.05 -22.49 3.99
CA VAL A 227 -13.29 -22.15 2.58
C VAL A 227 -14.61 -22.78 2.12
N GLN A 228 -15.67 -21.96 2.06
CA GLN A 228 -16.86 -22.29 1.27
C GLN A 228 -16.89 -21.37 0.05
N VAL A 229 -16.68 -21.96 -1.13
CA VAL A 229 -16.91 -21.28 -2.40
C VAL A 229 -18.42 -21.34 -2.64
N CYS A 230 -19.13 -20.24 -2.45
CA CYS A 230 -20.53 -20.15 -2.84
C CYS A 230 -20.62 -20.02 -4.37
N ALA A 231 -21.57 -20.74 -4.99
CA ALA A 231 -21.80 -20.73 -6.43
C ALA A 231 -22.18 -19.34 -7.01
N SER A 232 -22.39 -18.32 -6.17
CA SER A 232 -22.77 -16.96 -6.53
C SER A 232 -21.64 -15.91 -6.41
N GLY A 233 -20.43 -16.28 -5.98
CA GLY A 233 -19.27 -15.38 -6.00
C GLY A 233 -19.33 -14.17 -5.04
N GLN A 234 -20.19 -14.17 -4.02
CA GLN A 234 -20.16 -13.15 -2.96
C GLN A 234 -19.74 -13.74 -1.60
N PRO A 235 -18.92 -13.03 -0.79
CA PRO A 235 -18.55 -13.48 0.54
C PRO A 235 -19.65 -13.12 1.56
N GLU A 236 -20.37 -14.11 2.07
CA GLU A 236 -21.17 -13.95 3.30
C GLU A 236 -20.39 -14.48 4.51
N LEU A 237 -20.19 -13.62 5.51
CA LEU A 237 -19.77 -14.05 6.85
C LEU A 237 -20.98 -14.65 7.56
N THR A 238 -21.11 -15.97 7.57
CA THR A 238 -22.10 -16.62 8.44
C THR A 238 -21.56 -16.67 9.86
N THR A 239 -22.15 -15.86 10.75
CA THR A 239 -22.02 -16.08 12.19
C THR A 239 -22.75 -17.37 12.52
N LYS A 240 -22.07 -18.32 13.19
CA LYS A 240 -22.71 -19.53 13.72
C LYS A 240 -23.81 -19.10 14.71
N GLN A 241 -25.07 -19.23 14.29
CA GLN A 241 -26.17 -19.40 15.23
C GLN A 241 -26.37 -20.89 15.44
N ASP A 242 -26.26 -21.31 16.70
CA ASP A 242 -26.57 -22.65 17.16
C ASP A 242 -28.00 -23.04 16.75
N LYS A 243 -28.16 -24.21 16.12
CA LYS A 243 -29.42 -24.96 16.20
C LYS A 243 -29.16 -26.46 16.29
N PRO A 244 -29.95 -27.18 17.12
CA PRO A 244 -29.64 -28.53 17.54
C PRO A 244 -30.08 -29.58 16.52
N ALA A 245 -29.47 -30.75 16.67
CA ALA A 245 -29.68 -31.95 15.87
C ALA A 245 -31.08 -32.55 16.06
N SER A 246 -31.75 -32.86 14.94
CA SER A 246 -32.43 -34.12 14.68
C SER A 246 -33.32 -34.00 13.43
N GLU A 247 -33.08 -34.82 12.41
CA GLU A 247 -34.04 -35.82 11.91
C GLU A 247 -33.55 -36.41 10.58
N GLN A 248 -33.55 -37.74 10.54
CA GLN A 248 -33.25 -38.58 9.39
C GLN A 248 -34.52 -38.71 8.53
N SER A 249 -34.39 -38.58 7.21
CA SER A 249 -35.31 -39.25 6.28
C SER A 249 -34.64 -39.48 4.92
N GLU A 250 -34.76 -40.73 4.46
CA GLU A 250 -34.26 -41.35 3.23
C GLU A 250 -34.92 -40.84 1.91
N PRO A 251 -34.39 -41.21 0.73
CA PRO A 251 -34.54 -40.44 -0.50
C PRO A 251 -35.71 -40.88 -1.39
N ALA A 252 -36.36 -39.92 -2.06
CA ALA A 252 -37.34 -40.19 -3.13
C ALA A 252 -36.69 -40.05 -4.52
N LYS A 253 -36.83 -41.11 -5.33
CA LYS A 253 -36.53 -41.14 -6.77
C LYS A 253 -37.77 -40.76 -7.58
N SER A 254 -37.62 -39.92 -8.60
CA SER A 254 -38.44 -39.88 -9.83
C SER A 254 -37.77 -38.94 -10.84
N SER A 255 -37.18 -39.41 -11.94
CA SER A 255 -37.78 -39.81 -13.24
C SER A 255 -37.59 -38.70 -14.29
N HIS A 256 -36.74 -39.04 -15.28
CA HIS A 256 -36.58 -38.54 -16.65
C HIS A 256 -37.28 -37.24 -17.11
N GLU A 257 -36.51 -36.33 -17.70
CA GLU A 257 -36.65 -35.99 -19.13
C GLU A 257 -35.36 -35.34 -19.66
N ALA A 258 -34.86 -35.87 -20.77
CA ALA A 258 -33.61 -35.48 -21.40
C ALA A 258 -33.85 -34.34 -22.40
N ALA A 259 -33.32 -33.15 -22.10
CA ALA A 259 -33.04 -32.14 -23.11
C ALA A 259 -31.53 -32.19 -23.43
N CYS A 260 -31.23 -32.29 -24.71
CA CYS A 260 -29.90 -32.45 -25.30
C CYS A 260 -28.97 -31.27 -24.91
N VAL A 261 -28.25 -31.42 -23.81
CA VAL A 261 -27.06 -30.62 -23.48
C VAL A 261 -25.88 -31.56 -23.66
N LEU A 262 -24.99 -31.23 -24.60
CA LEU A 262 -23.71 -31.94 -24.76
C LEU A 262 -23.03 -32.02 -23.37
N PRO A 263 -22.58 -33.21 -22.90
CA PRO A 263 -22.03 -33.31 -21.57
C PRO A 263 -20.73 -32.50 -21.52
N PHE A 264 -20.78 -31.37 -20.83
CA PHE A 264 -19.59 -30.72 -20.31
C PHE A 264 -19.10 -31.63 -19.20
N GLU A 265 -17.93 -32.26 -19.38
CA GLU A 265 -17.25 -32.98 -18.32
C GLU A 265 -17.21 -32.06 -17.09
N GLN A 266 -17.90 -32.47 -16.02
CA GLN A 266 -17.71 -31.88 -14.70
C GLN A 266 -16.20 -31.92 -14.42
N ASP A 267 -15.64 -30.75 -14.14
CA ASP A 267 -14.23 -30.48 -13.92
C ASP A 267 -13.54 -31.57 -13.08
N ALA A 268 -13.00 -32.59 -13.76
CA ALA A 268 -11.95 -33.41 -13.21
C ALA A 268 -10.77 -32.47 -12.97
N HIS A 269 -10.51 -32.10 -11.72
CA HIS A 269 -9.44 -31.19 -11.28
C HIS A 269 -8.17 -31.34 -12.15
N PRO A 270 -7.91 -30.47 -13.15
CA PRO A 270 -6.87 -30.75 -14.15
C PRO A 270 -5.44 -30.62 -13.61
N HIS A 271 -5.26 -30.44 -12.29
CA HIS A 271 -4.04 -29.90 -11.70
C HIS A 271 -3.52 -30.65 -10.47
N ALA A 272 -4.16 -31.72 -10.00
CA ALA A 272 -3.61 -32.52 -8.90
C ALA A 272 -2.28 -33.22 -9.28
N HIS A 273 -2.04 -33.48 -10.58
CA HIS A 273 -0.92 -34.32 -11.03
C HIS A 273 0.30 -33.58 -11.62
N HIS A 274 0.29 -32.24 -11.67
CA HIS A 274 1.44 -31.46 -12.20
C HIS A 274 1.96 -30.36 -11.25
N GLN A 275 1.77 -30.51 -9.94
CA GLN A 275 2.60 -29.81 -8.94
C GLN A 275 3.97 -30.48 -8.70
N ALA A 276 4.43 -31.33 -9.62
CA ALA A 276 5.69 -32.05 -9.46
C ALA A 276 6.93 -31.10 -9.47
N SER A 277 7.68 -31.12 -8.36
CA SER A 277 9.16 -31.11 -8.31
C SER A 277 9.97 -29.80 -8.34
N ALA A 278 9.42 -28.60 -8.57
CA ALA A 278 10.26 -27.40 -8.41
C ALA A 278 10.46 -27.05 -6.92
N LYS A 279 11.71 -27.00 -6.44
CA LYS A 279 12.05 -26.60 -5.06
C LYS A 279 11.59 -25.15 -4.82
N ARG A 280 10.97 -24.86 -3.66
CA ARG A 280 10.65 -23.47 -3.27
C ARG A 280 11.94 -22.66 -3.20
N GLN A 281 11.87 -21.43 -3.70
CA GLN A 281 12.95 -20.46 -3.53
C GLN A 281 12.91 -19.88 -2.12
N PRO A 282 14.07 -19.57 -1.52
CA PRO A 282 14.11 -18.93 -0.21
C PRO A 282 13.48 -17.53 -0.27
N CYS A 283 12.78 -17.16 0.79
CA CYS A 283 12.36 -15.77 0.98
C CYS A 283 13.58 -14.90 1.23
N ILE A 284 13.55 -13.70 0.66
CA ILE A 284 14.60 -12.69 0.78
C ILE A 284 14.14 -11.69 1.84
N ASP A 285 14.80 -11.67 3.01
CA ASP A 285 14.20 -11.09 4.23
C ASP A 285 15.20 -10.31 5.12
N THR A 286 16.31 -9.82 4.58
CA THR A 286 17.29 -9.10 5.43
C THR A 286 16.90 -7.66 5.73
N SER A 287 16.03 -7.05 4.91
CA SER A 287 15.53 -5.69 5.16
C SER A 287 14.82 -5.63 6.51
N PRO A 288 15.01 -4.57 7.30
CA PRO A 288 14.36 -4.45 8.62
C PRO A 288 12.83 -4.39 8.55
N PHE A 289 12.27 -3.94 7.42
CA PHE A 289 10.82 -3.71 7.29
C PHE A 289 10.16 -4.55 6.20
N LEU A 290 10.89 -4.89 5.14
CA LEU A 290 10.33 -5.55 3.95
C LEU A 290 10.81 -6.99 3.81
N SER A 291 9.93 -7.83 3.25
CA SER A 291 10.24 -9.21 2.86
C SER A 291 9.86 -9.46 1.41
N PHE A 292 10.55 -10.37 0.73
CA PHE A 292 10.21 -10.82 -0.61
C PHE A 292 10.12 -12.35 -0.73
N ASP A 293 8.92 -12.87 -1.00
CA ASP A 293 8.68 -14.27 -1.37
C ASP A 293 8.50 -14.40 -2.90
N PRO A 294 9.53 -14.88 -3.63
CA PRO A 294 9.44 -15.06 -5.08
C PRO A 294 8.45 -16.15 -5.50
N ASN A 295 8.06 -17.07 -4.60
CA ASN A 295 7.15 -18.19 -4.92
C ASN A 295 5.71 -17.74 -5.16
N ILE A 296 5.33 -16.55 -4.69
CA ILE A 296 4.02 -15.92 -4.91
C ILE A 296 4.11 -14.70 -5.84
N CYS A 297 5.26 -14.47 -6.47
CA CYS A 297 5.43 -13.37 -7.42
C CYS A 297 4.83 -13.74 -8.79
N ILE A 298 3.84 -12.97 -9.25
CA ILE A 298 3.27 -13.09 -10.61
C ILE A 298 4.01 -12.25 -11.66
N ARG A 299 5.13 -11.61 -11.28
CA ARG A 299 5.99 -10.80 -12.17
C ARG A 299 5.23 -9.68 -12.89
N CYS A 300 4.26 -9.07 -12.22
CA CYS A 300 3.46 -7.99 -12.78
C CYS A 300 4.23 -6.66 -12.93
N GLN A 301 5.40 -6.54 -12.29
CA GLN A 301 6.27 -5.36 -12.28
C GLN A 301 5.68 -4.10 -11.63
N ARG A 302 4.55 -4.23 -10.90
CA ARG A 302 3.98 -3.13 -10.10
C ARG A 302 4.97 -2.57 -9.08
N CYS A 303 5.75 -3.44 -8.46
CA CYS A 303 6.78 -3.04 -7.50
C CYS A 303 7.90 -2.21 -8.14
N VAL A 304 8.30 -2.53 -9.37
CA VAL A 304 9.32 -1.80 -10.14
C VAL A 304 8.81 -0.41 -10.49
N ALA A 305 7.60 -0.31 -11.05
CA ALA A 305 6.94 0.96 -11.32
C ALA A 305 6.77 1.83 -10.07
N ALA A 306 6.25 1.25 -8.97
CA ALA A 306 6.07 1.97 -7.71
C ALA A 306 7.39 2.48 -7.11
N CYS A 307 8.50 1.77 -7.31
CA CYS A 307 9.82 2.19 -6.83
C CYS A 307 10.46 3.25 -7.74
N ASN A 308 10.38 3.06 -9.05
CA ASN A 308 11.16 3.84 -10.01
C ASN A 308 10.39 5.08 -10.49
N GLU A 309 9.10 4.95 -10.81
CA GLU A 309 8.27 6.06 -11.27
C GLU A 309 7.54 6.73 -10.11
N GLY A 310 7.05 5.93 -9.15
CA GLY A 310 6.29 6.44 -8.01
C GLY A 310 7.17 7.11 -6.96
N ALA A 311 8.12 6.35 -6.40
CA ALA A 311 9.00 6.84 -5.35
C ALA A 311 10.28 7.52 -5.88
N GLY A 312 10.66 7.33 -7.16
CA GLY A 312 11.88 7.90 -7.73
C GLY A 312 13.19 7.26 -7.23
N ASN A 313 13.12 6.06 -6.64
CA ASN A 313 14.26 5.42 -6.00
C ASN A 313 15.16 4.65 -6.98
N HIS A 314 14.60 4.09 -8.06
CA HIS A 314 15.34 3.35 -9.11
C HIS A 314 16.13 2.11 -8.64
N ILE A 315 15.60 1.37 -7.65
CA ILE A 315 16.32 0.26 -7.00
C ILE A 315 15.74 -1.10 -7.38
N LEU A 316 14.42 -1.18 -7.56
CA LEU A 316 13.80 -2.43 -7.99
C LEU A 316 14.00 -2.60 -9.50
N GLY A 317 14.43 -3.81 -9.87
CA GLY A 317 14.70 -4.15 -11.26
C GLY A 317 14.09 -5.46 -11.69
N THR A 318 14.33 -5.81 -12.95
CA THR A 318 13.95 -7.09 -13.54
C THR A 318 15.18 -7.78 -14.11
N GLN A 319 15.26 -9.09 -13.94
CA GLN A 319 16.25 -9.94 -14.61
C GLN A 319 15.55 -10.85 -15.62
N HIS A 320 16.17 -11.03 -16.79
CA HIS A 320 15.69 -11.95 -17.81
C HIS A 320 16.50 -13.25 -17.78
N HIS A 321 15.79 -14.38 -17.80
CA HIS A 321 16.33 -15.73 -17.93
C HIS A 321 15.64 -16.41 -19.12
N GLY A 322 16.17 -16.19 -20.32
CA GLY A 322 15.49 -16.57 -21.56
C GLY A 322 14.15 -15.86 -21.68
N THR A 323 13.05 -16.62 -21.77
CA THR A 323 11.68 -16.07 -21.84
C THR A 323 11.07 -15.73 -20.48
N ARG A 324 11.76 -16.05 -19.37
CA ARG A 324 11.28 -15.78 -18.01
C ARG A 324 11.83 -14.47 -17.48
N THR A 325 10.99 -13.73 -16.78
CA THR A 325 11.40 -12.53 -16.03
C THR A 325 11.36 -12.83 -14.54
N SER A 326 12.35 -12.35 -13.79
CA SER A 326 12.39 -12.38 -12.33
C SER A 326 12.47 -10.95 -11.81
N ILE A 327 11.92 -10.71 -10.61
CA ILE A 327 12.09 -9.43 -9.94
C ILE A 327 13.41 -9.47 -9.16
N LEU A 328 14.24 -8.45 -9.36
CA LEU A 328 15.46 -8.22 -8.58
C LEU A 328 15.10 -7.32 -7.40
N ALA A 329 14.86 -7.94 -6.24
CA ALA A 329 14.56 -7.24 -5.00
C ALA A 329 15.85 -6.93 -4.21
N PRO A 330 16.08 -5.69 -3.75
CA PRO A 330 17.31 -5.29 -3.05
C PRO A 330 17.32 -5.72 -1.57
N PHE A 331 16.54 -6.73 -1.18
CA PHE A 331 16.38 -7.15 0.22
C PHE A 331 17.29 -8.34 0.59
N GLY A 332 18.30 -8.63 -0.24
CA GLY A 332 19.26 -9.74 -0.10
C GLY A 332 20.29 -9.53 1.00
N SER A 333 21.32 -10.39 1.08
CA SER A 333 22.33 -10.42 2.17
C SER A 333 22.84 -9.05 2.62
N ASP A 334 22.99 -8.12 1.69
CA ASP A 334 23.59 -6.81 1.93
C ASP A 334 22.58 -5.67 1.75
N TRP A 335 21.41 -5.74 2.41
CA TRP A 335 20.43 -4.64 2.32
C TRP A 335 21.04 -3.27 2.70
N ASN A 336 21.92 -3.26 3.71
CA ASN A 336 22.62 -2.05 4.15
C ASN A 336 23.56 -1.42 3.10
N THR A 337 23.92 -2.14 2.03
CA THR A 337 24.84 -1.64 1.00
C THR A 337 24.13 -1.04 -0.21
N ASN A 338 22.79 -1.12 -0.26
CA ASN A 338 22.01 -0.47 -1.30
C ASN A 338 21.29 0.79 -0.78
N THR A 339 20.71 1.54 -1.71
CA THR A 339 20.09 2.85 -1.45
C THR A 339 18.61 2.76 -1.05
N CYS A 340 18.10 1.58 -0.70
CA CYS A 340 16.68 1.39 -0.43
C CYS A 340 16.27 2.05 0.89
N GLU A 341 15.53 3.15 0.79
CA GLU A 341 15.00 3.88 1.92
C GLU A 341 13.83 3.19 2.64
N SER A 342 13.39 2.01 2.19
CA SER A 342 12.29 1.24 2.80
C SER A 342 10.97 2.00 2.95
N CYS A 343 10.60 2.80 1.95
CA CYS A 343 9.33 3.54 1.94
C CYS A 343 8.08 2.64 1.87
N GLY A 344 8.23 1.39 1.43
CA GLY A 344 7.13 0.42 1.34
C GLY A 344 6.17 0.64 0.17
N CYS A 345 6.46 1.56 -0.76
CA CYS A 345 5.65 1.77 -1.96
C CYS A 345 5.49 0.49 -2.80
N CYS A 346 6.54 -0.33 -2.86
CA CYS A 346 6.52 -1.62 -3.55
C CYS A 346 5.67 -2.68 -2.84
N SER A 347 5.60 -2.68 -1.50
CA SER A 347 4.75 -3.59 -0.73
C SER A 347 3.27 -3.22 -0.91
N ALA A 348 2.95 -1.93 -0.81
CA ALA A 348 1.60 -1.39 -1.04
C ALA A 348 1.11 -1.67 -2.48
N ALA A 349 2.01 -1.69 -3.45
CA ALA A 349 1.69 -1.99 -4.84
C ALA A 349 1.65 -3.48 -5.19
N CYS A 350 2.03 -4.41 -4.30
CA CYS A 350 2.15 -5.81 -4.65
C CYS A 350 0.80 -6.55 -4.54
N PRO A 351 0.20 -7.04 -5.66
CA PRO A 351 -1.13 -7.64 -5.63
C PRO A 351 -1.17 -9.01 -4.93
N THR A 352 -0.03 -9.70 -4.83
CA THR A 352 0.05 -11.04 -4.24
C THR A 352 0.60 -11.06 -2.83
N GLY A 353 1.17 -9.94 -2.35
CA GLY A 353 1.99 -9.91 -1.15
C GLY A 353 3.38 -10.56 -1.32
N ALA A 354 3.84 -10.77 -2.56
CA ALA A 354 5.21 -11.24 -2.81
C ALA A 354 6.23 -10.30 -2.20
N ILE A 355 6.03 -8.98 -2.29
CA ILE A 355 6.71 -8.02 -1.43
C ILE A 355 5.71 -7.60 -0.35
N SER A 356 6.08 -7.75 0.92
CA SER A 356 5.22 -7.45 2.07
C SER A 356 5.98 -6.68 3.14
N GLU A 357 5.28 -5.89 3.94
CA GLU A 357 5.84 -5.47 5.22
C GLU A 357 5.88 -6.65 6.18
N LYS A 358 6.97 -6.77 6.94
CA LYS A 358 7.09 -7.74 8.03
C LYS A 358 6.00 -7.56 9.08
N ALA A 359 5.60 -6.31 9.35
CA ALA A 359 4.49 -6.01 10.26
C ALA A 359 3.20 -6.71 9.80
N THR A 360 2.85 -6.61 8.52
CA THR A 360 1.65 -7.23 7.93
C THR A 360 1.62 -8.76 8.08
N LEU A 361 2.80 -9.40 8.18
CA LEU A 361 2.94 -10.85 8.38
C LEU A 361 2.81 -11.29 9.86
N SER A 362 2.81 -10.34 10.81
CA SER A 362 2.91 -10.62 12.25
C SER A 362 1.58 -10.66 13.01
N TYR A 363 0.45 -10.38 12.34
CA TYR A 363 -0.88 -10.33 12.97
C TYR A 363 -1.98 -10.93 12.10
N ALA A 364 -3.05 -11.45 12.72
CA ALA A 364 -4.24 -11.90 11.99
C ALA A 364 -5.03 -10.72 11.40
N HIS A 365 -5.58 -10.93 10.21
CA HIS A 365 -6.31 -9.90 9.46
C HIS A 365 -7.80 -9.81 9.81
N THR A 366 -8.31 -10.66 10.71
CA THR A 366 -9.66 -10.53 11.25
C THR A 366 -9.75 -9.48 12.36
N LYS A 367 -10.93 -8.88 12.48
CA LYS A 367 -11.31 -7.94 13.55
C LYS A 367 -10.37 -6.73 13.65
N LEU A 368 -9.86 -6.26 12.52
CA LEU A 368 -9.04 -5.05 12.44
C LEU A 368 -9.94 -3.80 12.48
N LYS A 369 -9.51 -2.79 13.22
CA LYS A 369 -10.07 -1.44 13.15
C LYS A 369 -9.12 -0.54 12.38
N LYS A 370 -9.61 0.06 11.30
CA LYS A 370 -8.88 1.10 10.55
C LYS A 370 -9.26 2.47 11.11
N VAL A 371 -8.27 3.25 11.52
CA VAL A 371 -8.48 4.61 12.05
C VAL A 371 -7.74 5.61 11.18
N ARG A 372 -8.49 6.43 10.42
CA ARG A 372 -7.91 7.49 9.59
C ARG A 372 -7.23 8.53 10.47
N THR A 373 -6.01 8.93 10.10
CA THR A 373 -5.29 10.04 10.72
C THR A 373 -4.26 10.64 9.76
N THR A 374 -3.50 11.63 10.25
CA THR A 374 -2.46 12.36 9.53
C THR A 374 -1.09 12.02 10.12
N CYS A 375 -0.11 11.75 9.27
CA CYS A 375 1.26 11.45 9.68
C CYS A 375 1.89 12.66 10.39
N PRO A 376 2.32 12.52 11.66
CA PRO A 376 2.80 13.67 12.43
C PRO A 376 4.30 13.94 12.22
N HIS A 377 5.00 13.29 11.27
CA HIS A 377 6.47 13.30 11.25
C HIS A 377 7.13 14.49 10.54
N CYS A 378 6.52 15.01 9.48
CA CYS A 378 7.01 16.16 8.74
C CYS A 378 5.82 17.02 8.29
N GLY A 379 6.11 18.22 7.79
CA GLY A 379 5.10 19.19 7.37
C GLY A 379 4.24 18.77 6.16
N VAL A 380 4.53 17.64 5.50
CA VAL A 380 3.74 17.14 4.37
C VAL A 380 2.34 16.68 4.81
N GLY A 381 2.22 16.12 6.03
CA GLY A 381 0.93 15.68 6.55
C GLY A 381 0.27 14.58 5.71
N CYS A 382 1.01 13.51 5.38
CA CYS A 382 0.48 12.38 4.61
C CYS A 382 -0.74 11.74 5.28
N GLN A 383 -1.73 11.34 4.49
CA GLN A 383 -2.93 10.67 4.99
C GLN A 383 -2.75 9.14 5.03
N PHE A 384 -3.17 8.52 6.12
CA PHE A 384 -3.03 7.08 6.34
C PHE A 384 -4.02 6.56 7.39
N ASN A 385 -4.26 5.25 7.38
CA ASN A 385 -4.98 4.57 8.43
C ASN A 385 -3.97 3.91 9.39
N LEU A 386 -4.19 4.07 10.69
CA LEU A 386 -3.63 3.18 11.69
C LEU A 386 -4.45 1.88 11.68
N ILE A 387 -3.76 0.75 11.64
CA ILE A 387 -4.37 -0.57 11.77
C ILE A 387 -4.30 -0.97 13.23
N VAL A 388 -5.46 -1.07 13.87
CA VAL A 388 -5.60 -1.32 15.30
C VAL A 388 -6.20 -2.71 15.53
N LYS A 389 -5.56 -3.49 16.37
CA LYS A 389 -6.02 -4.81 16.81
C LYS A 389 -5.91 -4.93 18.33
N ASN A 390 -6.99 -5.35 18.98
CA ASN A 390 -7.04 -5.50 20.45
C ASN A 390 -6.55 -4.26 21.21
N GLY A 391 -6.95 -3.07 20.74
CA GLY A 391 -6.55 -1.78 21.32
C GLY A 391 -5.09 -1.37 21.07
N ARG A 392 -4.32 -2.14 20.29
CA ARG A 392 -2.92 -1.84 19.94
C ARG A 392 -2.78 -1.52 18.47
N ILE A 393 -1.88 -0.60 18.14
CA ILE A 393 -1.52 -0.30 16.75
C ILE A 393 -0.56 -1.38 16.29
N VAL A 394 -0.88 -2.04 15.17
CA VAL A 394 -0.10 -3.17 14.62
C VAL A 394 0.49 -2.88 13.25
N ASP A 395 -0.08 -1.93 12.50
CA ASP A 395 0.40 -1.58 11.16
C ASP A 395 -0.14 -0.21 10.74
N THR A 396 0.25 0.21 9.54
CA THR A 396 -0.35 1.35 8.84
C THR A 396 -0.76 0.97 7.43
N GLU A 397 -1.72 1.69 6.88
CA GLU A 397 -2.17 1.55 5.51
C GLU A 397 -2.24 2.93 4.88
N VAL A 398 -1.62 3.09 3.70
CA VAL A 398 -1.64 4.37 2.99
C VAL A 398 -3.06 4.73 2.57
N VAL A 399 -3.39 6.02 2.66
CA VAL A 399 -4.55 6.53 1.96
C VAL A 399 -4.15 7.68 1.06
N SER A 400 -4.66 7.66 -0.16
CA SER A 400 -4.47 8.76 -1.09
C SER A 400 -5.15 10.02 -0.55
N GLY A 401 -4.33 11.04 -0.29
CA GLY A 401 -4.73 12.39 0.05
C GLY A 401 -4.03 13.41 -0.86
N PRO A 402 -4.39 14.70 -0.76
CA PRO A 402 -3.83 15.74 -1.62
C PRO A 402 -2.31 15.88 -1.48
N SER A 403 -1.77 15.67 -0.28
CA SER A 403 -0.34 15.82 0.01
C SER A 403 0.52 14.63 -0.43
N ASN A 404 -0.04 13.41 -0.42
CA ASN A 404 0.74 12.19 -0.57
C ASN A 404 0.33 11.33 -1.76
N GLN A 405 -0.83 11.57 -2.39
CA GLN A 405 -1.32 10.90 -3.60
C GLN A 405 -1.22 9.36 -3.61
N GLY A 406 -1.26 8.73 -2.43
CA GLY A 406 -1.17 7.28 -2.29
C GLY A 406 0.22 6.75 -1.91
N PHE A 407 1.15 7.63 -1.55
CA PHE A 407 2.50 7.28 -1.09
C PHE A 407 2.72 7.56 0.39
N LEU A 408 3.68 6.86 0.99
CA LEU A 408 4.22 7.10 2.32
C LEU A 408 5.74 6.91 2.28
N CYS A 409 6.44 7.59 3.19
CA CYS A 409 7.85 7.28 3.46
C CYS A 409 7.97 6.25 4.59
N ILE A 410 9.18 5.75 4.83
CA ILE A 410 9.49 4.77 5.88
C ILE A 410 8.95 5.17 7.26
N LYS A 411 9.03 6.47 7.59
CA LYS A 411 8.53 6.98 8.87
C LYS A 411 7.05 6.67 9.00
N GLY A 412 6.25 7.16 8.05
CA GLY A 412 4.80 6.96 8.00
C GLY A 412 4.38 5.50 7.86
N ARG A 413 5.07 4.72 7.02
CA ARG A 413 4.70 3.35 6.68
C ARG A 413 5.02 2.35 7.78
N SER A 414 6.24 2.41 8.33
CA SER A 414 6.78 1.30 9.15
C SER A 414 7.34 1.75 10.51
N ALA A 415 7.74 3.02 10.67
CA ALA A 415 8.35 3.49 11.93
C ALA A 415 7.43 4.31 12.85
N SER A 416 6.26 4.74 12.38
CA SER A 416 5.42 5.76 13.04
C SER A 416 4.72 5.34 14.34
N PHE A 417 4.63 4.06 14.66
CA PHE A 417 3.72 3.62 15.73
C PHE A 417 4.36 2.74 16.80
N ASN A 418 5.55 2.17 16.56
CA ASN A 418 6.18 1.27 17.54
C ASN A 418 6.54 1.98 18.86
N PHE A 419 6.91 3.26 18.80
CA PHE A 419 7.25 4.04 20.00
C PHE A 419 6.04 4.30 20.92
N VAL A 420 4.80 4.21 20.40
CA VAL A 420 3.57 4.42 21.21
C VAL A 420 3.44 3.37 22.31
N HIS A 421 3.97 2.17 22.04
CA HIS A 421 3.96 1.02 22.95
C HIS A 421 5.34 0.67 23.51
N SER A 422 6.32 1.57 23.38
CA SER A 422 7.64 1.37 23.99
C SER A 422 7.53 1.26 25.50
N ALA A 423 8.31 0.35 26.11
CA ALA A 423 8.43 0.25 27.56
C ALA A 423 9.02 1.53 28.19
N ASP A 424 9.80 2.30 27.43
CA ASP A 424 10.41 3.55 27.88
C ASP A 424 9.43 4.73 27.89
N ARG A 425 8.20 4.53 27.39
CA ARG A 425 7.19 5.60 27.33
C ARG A 425 6.71 5.95 28.73
N LEU A 426 6.90 7.21 29.12
CA LEU A 426 6.37 7.75 30.37
C LEU A 426 4.83 7.73 30.35
N SER A 427 4.25 7.16 31.40
CA SER A 427 2.79 7.02 31.58
C SER A 427 2.24 7.72 32.83
N THR A 428 3.14 8.22 33.70
CA THR A 428 2.78 8.95 34.92
C THR A 428 3.63 10.21 35.08
N PRO A 429 3.10 11.28 35.70
CA PRO A 429 3.88 12.46 36.06
C PRO A 429 5.07 12.10 36.98
N LEU A 430 6.18 12.81 36.79
CA LEU A 430 7.38 12.66 37.61
C LEU A 430 7.80 14.01 38.19
N ILE A 431 8.16 14.04 39.47
CA ILE A 431 8.73 15.21 40.15
C ILE A 431 10.17 14.89 40.53
N LYS A 432 11.08 15.84 40.25
CA LYS A 432 12.49 15.72 40.62
C LYS A 432 12.70 16.15 42.07
N ASP A 433 13.27 15.26 42.88
CA ASP A 433 13.74 15.58 44.22
C ASP A 433 15.09 16.30 44.11
N LYS A 434 15.17 17.50 44.71
CA LYS A 434 16.40 18.32 44.66
C LYS A 434 17.49 17.81 45.59
N ALA A 435 17.14 17.14 46.69
CA ALA A 435 18.11 16.64 47.66
C ALA A 435 18.81 15.38 47.12
N THR A 436 18.05 14.48 46.50
CA THR A 436 18.58 13.22 45.96
C THR A 436 18.94 13.29 44.48
N ASN A 437 18.50 14.32 43.77
CA ASN A 437 18.64 14.49 42.32
C ASN A 437 17.97 13.37 41.48
N THR A 438 16.99 12.67 42.06
CA THR A 438 16.24 11.56 41.41
C THR A 438 14.79 11.95 41.11
N PHE A 439 14.16 11.26 40.15
CA PHE A 439 12.73 11.43 39.86
C PHE A 439 11.89 10.45 40.67
N ARG A 440 10.78 10.95 41.22
CA ARG A 440 9.74 10.12 41.84
C ARG A 440 8.42 10.29 41.10
N SER A 441 7.59 9.25 41.11
CA SER A 441 6.23 9.31 40.58
C SER A 441 5.36 10.25 41.43
N ALA A 442 4.39 10.90 40.79
CA ALA A 442 3.45 11.82 41.41
C ALA A 442 2.05 11.66 40.81
N THR A 443 1.04 12.08 41.57
CA THR A 443 -0.33 12.20 41.03
C THR A 443 -0.44 13.45 40.15
N TRP A 444 -1.47 13.51 39.30
CA TRP A 444 -1.74 14.70 38.50
C TRP A 444 -2.01 15.93 39.36
N ASP A 445 -2.80 15.80 40.43
CA ASP A 445 -3.10 16.93 41.32
C ASP A 445 -1.85 17.44 42.02
N GLU A 446 -1.00 16.54 42.53
CA GLU A 446 0.27 16.90 43.15
C GLU A 446 1.19 17.62 42.15
N ALA A 447 1.37 17.06 40.96
CA ALA A 447 2.24 17.62 39.93
C ALA A 447 1.75 18.99 39.45
N LEU A 448 0.46 19.14 39.17
CA LEU A 448 -0.13 20.39 38.70
C LEU A 448 -0.13 21.47 39.79
N ASN A 449 -0.47 21.12 41.05
CA ASN A 449 -0.40 22.06 42.17
C ASN A 449 1.03 22.53 42.41
N TYR A 450 2.00 21.61 42.35
CA TYR A 450 3.41 21.96 42.48
C TYR A 450 3.88 22.92 41.38
N VAL A 451 3.53 22.64 40.12
CA VAL A 451 3.88 23.50 38.97
C VAL A 451 3.20 24.88 39.10
N ALA A 452 1.90 24.91 39.40
CA ALA A 452 1.14 26.15 39.54
C ALA A 452 1.67 27.03 40.68
N ALA A 453 1.95 26.44 41.84
CA ALA A 453 2.50 27.17 42.99
C ALA A 453 3.88 27.77 42.68
N ARG A 454 4.78 27.00 42.05
CA ARG A 454 6.16 27.44 41.76
C ARG A 454 6.21 28.47 40.62
N LEU A 455 5.46 28.26 39.54
CA LEU A 455 5.41 29.24 38.45
C LEU A 455 4.66 30.51 38.89
N GLY A 456 3.59 30.38 39.68
CA GLY A 456 2.88 31.52 40.26
C GLY A 456 3.79 32.38 41.13
N SER A 457 4.56 31.76 42.06
CA SER A 457 5.49 32.51 42.91
C SER A 457 6.57 33.23 42.08
N ILE A 458 7.10 32.59 41.04
CA ILE A 458 8.12 33.21 40.16
C ILE A 458 7.53 34.42 39.43
N ARG A 459 6.32 34.29 38.87
CA ARG A 459 5.61 35.40 38.21
C ARG A 459 5.38 36.56 39.17
N ASP A 460 4.90 36.27 40.38
CA ASP A 460 4.51 37.30 41.34
C ASP A 460 5.73 38.02 41.95
N GLU A 461 6.87 37.33 42.08
CA GLU A 461 8.12 37.89 42.63
C GLU A 461 9.00 38.58 41.58
N TYR A 462 9.14 37.99 40.39
CA TYR A 462 10.10 38.44 39.36
C TYR A 462 9.44 38.99 38.08
N GLY A 463 8.10 38.97 38.01
CA GLY A 463 7.33 39.38 36.84
C GLY A 463 7.15 38.27 35.80
N GLY A 464 6.23 38.50 34.86
CA GLY A 464 5.87 37.54 33.82
C GLY A 464 7.03 37.15 32.91
N ASP A 465 7.91 38.10 32.59
CA ASP A 465 9.04 37.89 31.68
C ASP A 465 10.13 36.98 32.25
N ALA A 466 10.07 36.61 33.54
CA ALA A 466 10.91 35.57 34.13
C ALA A 466 10.50 34.15 33.72
N ILE A 467 9.37 33.99 33.02
CA ILE A 467 8.84 32.72 32.54
C ILE A 467 8.93 32.69 31.02
N ALA A 468 9.28 31.52 30.47
CA ALA A 468 9.22 31.24 29.04
C ALA A 468 8.47 29.93 28.79
N SER A 469 7.86 29.82 27.61
CA SER A 469 7.16 28.62 27.16
C SER A 469 7.65 28.17 25.79
N PHE A 470 7.78 26.85 25.61
CA PHE A 470 8.22 26.25 24.37
C PHE A 470 7.14 25.28 23.89
N ALA A 471 6.46 25.61 22.80
CA ALA A 471 5.45 24.77 22.18
C ALA A 471 6.09 23.76 21.22
N CYS A 472 5.50 22.57 21.14
CA CYS A 472 5.99 21.51 20.27
C CYS A 472 5.28 21.55 18.91
N SER A 473 6.03 21.67 17.80
CA SER A 473 5.46 21.63 16.44
C SER A 473 4.89 20.25 16.05
N ARG A 474 5.07 19.24 16.90
CA ARG A 474 4.49 17.89 16.74
C ARG A 474 3.14 17.75 17.45
N SER A 475 2.77 18.71 18.31
CA SER A 475 1.46 18.78 18.95
C SER A 475 0.42 19.39 18.01
N THR A 476 -0.84 19.32 18.41
CA THR A 476 -1.93 19.92 17.63
C THR A 476 -1.90 21.44 17.71
N ASN A 477 -2.54 22.12 16.74
CA ASN A 477 -2.61 23.58 16.73
C ASN A 477 -3.40 24.10 17.94
N GLU A 478 -4.35 23.31 18.43
CA GLU A 478 -5.13 23.54 19.64
C GLU A 478 -4.23 23.56 20.89
N ASP A 479 -3.32 22.59 21.03
CA ASP A 479 -2.35 22.56 22.14
C ASP A 479 -1.40 23.76 22.09
N VAL A 480 -0.91 24.11 20.89
CA VAL A 480 -0.04 25.27 20.67
C VAL A 480 -0.79 26.57 21.00
N TYR A 481 -2.06 26.68 20.59
CA TYR A 481 -2.93 27.80 20.92
C TYR A 481 -3.15 27.93 22.43
N MET A 482 -3.39 26.82 23.12
CA MET A 482 -3.58 26.82 24.56
C MET A 482 -2.30 27.22 25.31
N MET A 483 -1.14 26.71 24.88
CA MET A 483 0.16 27.09 25.45
C MET A 483 0.42 28.59 25.30
N GLN A 484 0.31 29.14 24.08
CA GLN A 484 0.56 30.56 23.86
C GLN A 484 -0.45 31.46 24.59
N LYS A 485 -1.70 31.00 24.72
CA LYS A 485 -2.75 31.75 25.44
C LYS A 485 -2.42 31.80 26.92
N MET A 486 -2.04 30.67 27.52
CA MET A 486 -1.60 30.62 28.91
C MET A 486 -0.42 31.56 29.16
N THR A 487 0.60 31.52 28.32
CA THR A 487 1.78 32.38 28.46
C THR A 487 1.43 33.87 28.42
N ARG A 488 0.62 34.29 27.45
CA ARG A 488 0.25 35.70 27.29
C ARG A 488 -0.74 36.20 28.33
N THR A 489 -1.72 35.38 28.70
CA THR A 489 -2.85 35.83 29.53
C THR A 489 -2.71 35.52 31.01
N VAL A 490 -2.00 34.45 31.37
CA VAL A 490 -1.82 34.00 32.76
C VAL A 490 -0.46 34.41 33.31
N PHE A 491 0.59 34.30 32.49
CA PHE A 491 1.94 34.72 32.87
C PHE A 491 2.27 36.15 32.46
N HIS A 492 1.45 36.80 31.62
CA HIS A 492 1.64 38.18 31.19
C HIS A 492 3.00 38.45 30.49
N THR A 493 3.44 37.50 29.66
CA THR A 493 4.67 37.64 28.87
C THR A 493 4.44 37.21 27.42
N ASN A 494 5.30 37.71 26.52
CA ASN A 494 5.39 37.26 25.13
C ASN A 494 6.54 36.27 24.89
N ASN A 495 7.19 35.79 25.95
CA ASN A 495 8.25 34.78 25.90
C ASN A 495 7.68 33.39 25.56
N VAL A 496 7.25 33.22 24.32
CA VAL A 496 6.78 31.96 23.76
C VAL A 496 7.53 31.67 22.46
N ASP A 497 8.03 30.44 22.34
CA ASP A 497 8.73 29.97 21.16
C ASP A 497 8.31 28.53 20.80
N SER A 498 8.84 27.99 19.72
CA SER A 498 8.58 26.62 19.29
C SER A 498 9.75 25.99 18.55
N CYS A 499 9.65 24.69 18.27
CA CYS A 499 10.64 23.96 17.47
C CYS A 499 10.81 24.49 16.04
N ALA A 500 9.95 25.42 15.56
CA ALA A 500 10.03 25.98 14.21
C ALA A 500 11.15 27.04 14.04
N ARG A 501 11.79 27.46 15.13
CA ARG A 501 12.98 28.32 15.11
C ARG A 501 14.24 27.45 14.98
N VAL A 502 14.43 26.83 13.81
CA VAL A 502 15.64 26.06 13.44
C VAL A 502 16.51 26.90 12.53
#